data_AF-A0A3P8R6S9-F1
#
_entry.id   AF-A0A3P8R6S9-F1
#
_cell.length_a   1.000
_cell.length_b   1.000
_cell.length_c   1.000
_cell.angle_alpha   90.00
_cell.angle_beta   90.00
_cell.angle_gamma   90.00
#
_symmetry.space_group_name_H-M   'P 1'
#
loop_
_entity.id
_entity.type
_entity.pdbx_description
1 polymer ?
#
loop_
_entity_poly.entity_id
_entity_poly.type
_entity_poly.pdbx_seq_one_letter_code
_entity_poly.pdbx_strand_id
1 'polypeptide(L)'
;MTALPVILFQLTCHRDQRARGFQIQLTCKVCRESHKTQVWLCLLVLSLLSTPTCANSVNEAGDLRICLNDLIHNVKKSDAMLYAPGIEDFPDFCKKMVLKCYMLELIMVLDEEEIGRGSQECVRDFNYNLQTTKNDLCPACETYTLQNITTFMDRLMDLLENLNST
;
A
#
# COMPACT_ATOMS: atom_id res chain seq x y z
N MET A 1 41.70 -30.57 2.70
CA MET A 1 41.12 -29.22 2.64
C MET A 1 40.08 -29.22 1.53
N THR A 2 38.78 -29.29 1.85
CA THR A 2 37.69 -29.22 0.87
C THR A 2 37.18 -27.79 0.82
N ALA A 3 37.44 -27.09 -0.27
CA ALA A 3 36.91 -25.74 -0.49
C ALA A 3 35.41 -25.82 -0.83
N LEU A 4 34.56 -25.18 -0.02
CA LEU A 4 33.15 -24.99 -0.34
C LEU A 4 33.05 -23.94 -1.46
N PRO A 5 32.34 -24.20 -2.57
CA PRO A 5 32.01 -23.15 -3.52
C PRO A 5 30.96 -22.24 -2.88
N VAL A 6 31.37 -21.05 -2.46
CA VAL A 6 30.46 -19.98 -2.02
C VAL A 6 30.14 -19.14 -3.25
N ILE A 7 28.92 -19.23 -3.75
CA ILE A 7 28.42 -18.36 -4.83
C ILE A 7 27.70 -17.18 -4.15
N LEU A 8 28.28 -16.00 -4.24
CA LEU A 8 27.69 -14.77 -3.70
C LEU A 8 26.82 -14.11 -4.79
N PHE A 9 25.51 -14.18 -4.64
CA PHE A 9 24.58 -13.38 -5.45
C PHE A 9 24.36 -12.02 -4.78
N GLN A 10 24.83 -10.94 -5.41
CA GLN A 10 24.45 -9.58 -5.05
C GLN A 10 23.28 -9.14 -5.92
N LEU A 11 22.09 -9.08 -5.33
CA LEU A 11 20.90 -8.50 -5.96
C LEU A 11 20.91 -6.99 -5.70
N THR A 12 21.25 -6.21 -6.72
CA THR A 12 21.17 -4.74 -6.68
C THR A 12 19.81 -4.29 -7.20
N CYS A 13 18.98 -3.70 -6.34
CA CYS A 13 17.81 -2.94 -6.75
C CYS A 13 18.22 -1.48 -7.03
N HIS A 14 17.70 -0.91 -8.12
CA HIS A 14 18.00 0.47 -8.49
C HIS A 14 17.24 1.43 -7.56
N ARG A 15 17.98 2.33 -6.89
CA ARG A 15 17.55 3.46 -6.03
C ARG A 15 17.39 3.13 -4.52
N ASP A 16 18.37 3.60 -3.74
CA ASP A 16 18.43 3.93 -2.30
C ASP A 16 17.62 3.14 -1.25
N GLN A 17 17.17 1.92 -1.54
CA GLN A 17 16.69 1.00 -0.51
C GLN A 17 17.86 0.12 -0.04
N ARG A 18 18.14 0.16 1.27
CA ARG A 18 19.17 -0.67 1.92
C ARG A 18 18.97 -2.14 1.54
N ALA A 19 19.83 -2.64 0.67
CA ALA A 19 19.93 -4.07 0.39
C ALA A 19 20.36 -4.81 1.67
N ARG A 20 19.44 -5.51 2.32
CA ARG A 20 19.81 -6.58 3.26
C ARG A 20 20.24 -7.77 2.40
N GLY A 21 21.55 -7.96 2.24
CA GLY A 21 22.08 -9.16 1.60
C GLY A 21 21.67 -10.39 2.40
N PHE A 22 20.95 -11.31 1.78
CA PHE A 22 20.69 -12.64 2.35
C PHE A 22 21.78 -13.60 1.89
N GLN A 23 22.54 -14.15 2.83
CA GLN A 23 23.43 -15.28 2.56
C GLN A 23 22.61 -16.57 2.54
N ILE A 24 22.33 -17.10 1.35
CA ILE A 24 21.72 -18.42 1.21
C ILE A 24 22.84 -19.47 1.26
N GLN A 25 23.02 -20.12 2.41
CA GLN A 25 23.94 -21.25 2.55
C GLN A 25 23.20 -22.54 2.20
N LEU A 26 23.27 -22.98 0.94
CA LEU A 26 22.67 -24.22 0.47
C LEU A 26 23.48 -25.44 0.96
N THR A 27 23.13 -26.00 2.12
CA THR A 27 23.63 -27.32 2.54
C THR A 27 22.75 -28.42 1.93
N CYS A 28 22.91 -28.70 0.63
CA CYS A 28 22.27 -29.86 0.01
C CYS A 28 23.06 -31.14 0.37
N LYS A 29 22.65 -31.86 1.43
CA LYS A 29 23.25 -33.15 1.80
C LYS A 29 22.96 -34.28 0.77
N VAL A 30 22.01 -34.06 -0.14
CA VAL A 30 21.52 -35.06 -1.12
C VAL A 30 22.22 -34.93 -2.50
N CYS A 31 22.95 -33.85 -2.75
CA CYS A 31 23.54 -33.56 -4.06
C CYS A 31 24.88 -34.27 -4.32
N ARG A 32 25.28 -35.27 -3.50
CA ARG A 32 26.63 -35.85 -3.54
C ARG A 32 26.87 -36.77 -4.74
N GLU A 33 25.82 -37.27 -5.39
CA GLU A 33 25.94 -38.20 -6.52
C GLU A 33 24.74 -38.05 -7.46
N SER A 34 24.77 -37.07 -8.35
CA SER A 34 23.99 -37.14 -9.59
C SER A 34 24.45 -36.10 -10.60
N HIS A 35 24.31 -36.46 -11.87
CA HIS A 35 24.93 -35.91 -13.07
C HIS A 35 24.81 -34.38 -13.21
N LYS A 36 25.83 -33.78 -13.85
CA LYS A 36 26.01 -32.33 -14.14
C LYS A 36 24.74 -31.55 -14.51
N THR A 37 23.77 -32.20 -15.16
CA THR A 37 22.50 -31.61 -15.58
C THR A 37 21.54 -31.31 -14.43
N GLN A 38 21.55 -32.11 -13.36
CA GLN A 38 20.63 -31.95 -12.22
C GLN A 38 21.02 -30.77 -11.33
N VAL A 39 22.32 -30.51 -11.16
CA VAL A 39 22.81 -29.31 -10.46
C VAL A 39 22.43 -28.04 -11.23
N TRP A 40 22.51 -28.10 -12.56
CA TRP A 40 22.14 -26.99 -13.44
C TRP A 40 20.63 -26.71 -13.40
N LEU A 41 19.81 -27.75 -13.35
CA LEU A 41 18.36 -27.64 -13.14
C LEU A 41 18.01 -27.03 -11.79
N CYS A 42 18.67 -27.42 -10.70
CA CYS A 42 18.45 -26.82 -9.39
C CYS A 42 18.83 -25.32 -9.37
N LEU A 43 19.95 -24.95 -10.01
CA LEU A 43 20.35 -23.56 -10.15
C LEU A 43 19.37 -22.76 -11.03
N LEU A 44 18.88 -23.36 -12.12
CA LEU A 44 17.88 -22.74 -13.00
C LEU A 44 16.57 -22.49 -12.25
N VAL A 45 16.05 -23.50 -11.53
CA VAL A 45 14.82 -23.40 -10.73
C VAL A 45 14.97 -22.35 -9.63
N LEU A 46 16.12 -22.33 -8.94
CA LEU A 46 16.41 -21.29 -7.94
C LEU A 46 16.53 -19.91 -8.57
N SER A 47 17.07 -19.76 -9.79
CA SER A 47 17.16 -18.46 -10.49
C SER A 47 15.79 -17.92 -10.94
N LEU A 48 14.85 -18.81 -11.28
CA LEU A 48 13.46 -18.45 -11.60
C LEU A 48 12.67 -18.08 -10.34
N LEU A 49 12.84 -18.85 -9.26
CA LEU A 49 12.20 -18.61 -7.96
C LEU A 49 12.79 -17.42 -7.19
N SER A 50 14.02 -17.01 -7.51
CA SER A 50 14.68 -15.85 -6.90
C SER A 50 14.57 -14.59 -7.73
N THR A 51 13.65 -14.54 -8.70
CA THR A 51 13.25 -13.25 -9.27
C THR A 51 12.85 -12.34 -8.10
N PRO A 52 13.60 -11.24 -7.84
CA PRO A 52 13.14 -10.29 -6.87
C PRO A 52 11.88 -9.68 -7.49
N THR A 53 10.72 -10.06 -6.99
CA THR A 53 9.52 -9.26 -7.17
C THR A 53 9.80 -7.97 -6.41
N CYS A 54 10.44 -7.03 -7.09
CA CYS A 54 10.39 -5.64 -6.71
C CYS A 54 8.90 -5.30 -6.74
N ALA A 55 8.26 -5.29 -5.57
CA ALA A 55 6.99 -4.62 -5.44
C ALA A 55 7.25 -3.19 -5.93
N ASN A 56 6.69 -2.83 -7.09
CA ASN A 56 6.67 -1.43 -7.48
C ASN A 56 6.15 -0.66 -6.27
N SER A 57 6.78 0.46 -5.93
CA SER A 57 6.16 1.42 -5.03
C SER A 57 4.87 1.84 -5.72
N VAL A 58 3.78 1.18 -5.37
CA VAL A 58 2.44 1.49 -5.82
C VAL A 58 2.25 2.96 -5.50
N ASN A 59 1.82 3.78 -6.46
CA ASN A 59 1.42 5.14 -6.13
C ASN A 59 0.08 5.04 -5.40
N GLU A 60 0.13 4.69 -4.11
CA GLU A 60 -1.05 4.29 -3.33
C GLU A 60 -2.15 5.36 -3.38
N ALA A 61 -1.78 6.65 -3.37
CA ALA A 61 -2.73 7.76 -3.49
C ALA A 61 -3.31 7.91 -4.91
N GLY A 62 -2.49 7.67 -5.95
CA GLY A 62 -2.95 7.66 -7.34
C GLY A 62 -3.95 6.52 -7.62
N ASP A 63 -3.66 5.33 -7.12
CA ASP A 63 -4.52 4.16 -7.29
C ASP A 63 -5.83 4.30 -6.50
N LEU A 64 -5.77 4.86 -5.28
CA LEU A 64 -6.98 5.23 -4.55
C LEU A 64 -7.83 6.22 -5.33
N ARG A 65 -7.24 7.25 -5.96
CA ARG A 65 -7.99 8.23 -6.74
C ARG A 65 -8.76 7.59 -7.90
N ILE A 66 -8.14 6.65 -8.62
CA ILE A 66 -8.81 5.88 -9.68
C ILE A 66 -10.00 5.11 -9.10
N CYS A 67 -9.76 4.38 -8.01
CA CYS A 67 -10.80 3.64 -7.28
C CYS A 67 -11.98 4.54 -6.86
N LEU A 68 -11.72 5.73 -6.34
CA LEU A 68 -12.76 6.67 -5.92
C LEU A 68 -13.60 7.21 -7.09
N ASN A 69 -12.98 7.42 -8.26
CA ASN A 69 -13.72 7.85 -9.45
C ASN A 69 -14.74 6.80 -9.91
N ASP A 70 -14.43 5.51 -9.77
CA ASP A 70 -15.35 4.42 -10.12
C ASP A 70 -16.51 4.31 -9.11
N LEU A 71 -16.27 4.69 -7.84
CA LEU A 71 -17.25 4.64 -6.77
C LEU A 71 -18.15 5.87 -6.68
N ILE A 72 -17.74 7.00 -7.27
CA ILE A 72 -18.35 8.31 -7.02
C ILE A 72 -19.86 8.37 -7.28
N HIS A 73 -20.35 7.68 -8.32
CA HIS A 73 -21.77 7.68 -8.68
C HIS A 73 -22.65 6.93 -7.67
N ASN A 74 -22.11 5.92 -7.00
CA ASN A 74 -22.84 5.19 -5.98
C ASN A 74 -22.79 5.95 -4.66
N VAL A 75 -21.60 6.43 -4.28
CA VAL A 75 -21.37 7.18 -3.04
C VAL A 75 -22.19 8.47 -3.00
N LYS A 76 -22.31 9.20 -4.12
CA LYS A 76 -23.07 10.46 -4.20
C LYS A 76 -24.58 10.33 -3.95
N LYS A 77 -25.13 9.12 -3.85
CA LYS A 77 -26.55 8.90 -3.49
C LYS A 77 -26.80 9.05 -1.99
N SER A 78 -25.74 8.90 -1.18
CA SER A 78 -25.81 8.99 0.26
C SER A 78 -26.18 10.39 0.73
N ASP A 79 -27.07 10.47 1.71
CA ASP A 79 -27.41 11.68 2.45
C ASP A 79 -26.59 11.84 3.74
N ALA A 80 -25.58 10.97 3.95
CA ALA A 80 -24.71 11.01 5.10
C ALA A 80 -23.97 12.35 5.25
N MET A 81 -23.83 12.75 6.50
CA MET A 81 -23.02 13.89 6.92
C MET A 81 -21.74 13.33 7.55
N LEU A 82 -20.59 13.68 6.98
CA LEU A 82 -19.30 13.04 7.26
C LEU A 82 -18.26 14.04 7.75
N TYR A 83 -17.33 13.59 8.59
CA TYR A 83 -16.22 14.43 9.01
C TYR A 83 -15.29 14.71 7.83
N ALA A 84 -15.26 15.97 7.37
CA ALA A 84 -14.60 16.36 6.12
C ALA A 84 -13.72 17.59 6.28
N PRO A 85 -12.56 17.51 6.97
CA PRO A 85 -11.65 18.66 7.09
C PRO A 85 -11.08 19.11 5.74
N GLY A 86 -11.08 20.41 5.50
CA GLY A 86 -10.30 21.02 4.42
C GLY A 86 -8.80 21.02 4.74
N ILE A 87 -7.95 21.19 3.74
CA ILE A 87 -6.48 21.15 3.89
C ILE A 87 -5.97 22.19 4.90
N GLU A 88 -6.66 23.32 5.03
CA GLU A 88 -6.34 24.41 5.97
C GLU A 88 -6.77 24.11 7.42
N ASP A 89 -7.58 23.07 7.66
CA ASP A 89 -8.15 22.77 8.97
C ASP A 89 -7.18 21.98 9.87
N PHE A 90 -6.02 21.55 9.35
CA PHE A 90 -5.05 20.75 10.09
C PHE A 90 -3.60 20.99 9.63
N PRO A 91 -2.60 20.75 10.51
CA PRO A 91 -1.19 20.88 10.13
C PRO A 91 -0.75 19.82 9.11
N ASP A 92 0.22 20.15 8.26
CA ASP A 92 0.76 19.25 7.22
C ASP A 92 1.18 17.87 7.73
N PHE A 93 1.75 17.80 8.94
CA PHE A 93 2.20 16.53 9.53
C PHE A 93 1.03 15.59 9.90
N CYS A 94 -0.21 16.08 9.86
CA CYS A 94 -1.42 15.29 10.12
C CYS A 94 -2.06 14.69 8.86
N LYS A 95 -1.56 14.98 7.64
CA LYS A 95 -2.18 14.55 6.37
C LYS A 95 -2.53 13.06 6.31
N LYS A 96 -1.61 12.18 6.73
CA LYS A 96 -1.87 10.72 6.73
C LYS A 96 -2.92 10.30 7.76
N MET A 97 -2.96 10.95 8.93
CA MET A 97 -4.01 10.69 9.93
C MET A 97 -5.37 11.21 9.47
N VAL A 98 -5.41 12.37 8.83
CA VAL A 98 -6.64 12.90 8.25
C VAL A 98 -7.13 12.04 7.08
N LEU A 99 -6.22 11.58 6.22
CA LEU A 99 -6.58 10.63 5.16
C LEU A 99 -7.15 9.33 5.75
N LYS A 100 -6.64 8.87 6.88
CA LYS A 100 -7.21 7.72 7.61
C LYS A 100 -8.65 8.01 8.07
N CYS A 101 -8.94 9.21 8.56
CA CYS A 101 -10.32 9.62 8.88
C CYS A 101 -11.22 9.53 7.65
N TYR A 102 -10.82 10.12 6.52
CA TYR A 102 -11.56 10.02 5.26
C TYR A 102 -11.84 8.58 4.84
N MET A 103 -10.88 7.66 4.99
CA MET A 103 -11.10 6.26 4.66
C MET A 103 -12.12 5.58 5.57
N LEU A 104 -12.13 5.90 6.87
CA LEU A 104 -13.09 5.34 7.81
C LEU A 104 -14.52 5.84 7.53
N GLU A 105 -14.68 7.15 7.32
CA GLU A 105 -15.96 7.77 6.95
C GLU A 105 -16.49 7.19 5.64
N LEU A 106 -15.61 7.05 4.63
CA LEU A 106 -16.01 6.50 3.34
C LEU A 106 -16.41 5.02 3.44
N ILE A 107 -15.66 4.20 4.18
CA ILE A 107 -16.02 2.78 4.38
C ILE A 107 -17.41 2.64 5.01
N MET A 108 -17.76 3.52 5.95
CA MET A 108 -19.11 3.56 6.53
C MET A 108 -20.16 3.81 5.45
N VAL A 109 -19.96 4.81 4.58
CA VAL A 109 -20.90 5.09 3.47
C VAL A 109 -20.99 3.92 2.49
N LEU A 110 -19.87 3.28 2.14
CA LEU A 110 -19.87 2.12 1.24
C LEU A 110 -20.70 0.96 1.80
N ASP A 111 -20.70 0.80 3.13
CA ASP A 111 -21.50 -0.21 3.82
C ASP A 111 -22.98 0.17 3.90
N GLU A 112 -23.30 1.44 4.18
CA GLU A 112 -24.69 1.94 4.23
C GLU A 112 -25.39 1.93 2.86
N GLU A 113 -24.67 2.28 1.80
CA GLU A 113 -25.19 2.24 0.41
C GLU A 113 -25.19 0.83 -0.20
N GLU A 114 -24.85 -0.19 0.59
CA GLU A 114 -24.77 -1.61 0.19
C GLU A 114 -23.96 -1.85 -1.09
N ILE A 115 -22.88 -1.09 -1.29
CA ILE A 115 -22.04 -1.20 -2.49
C ILE A 115 -21.34 -2.57 -2.48
N GLY A 116 -21.45 -3.31 -3.59
CA GLY A 116 -20.93 -4.67 -3.71
C GLY A 116 -19.45 -4.79 -3.28
N ARG A 117 -19.14 -5.81 -2.46
CA ARG A 117 -17.83 -5.97 -1.80
C ARG A 117 -16.62 -5.86 -2.74
N GLY A 118 -16.70 -6.38 -3.96
CA GLY A 118 -15.61 -6.28 -4.93
C GLY A 118 -15.32 -4.84 -5.38
N SER A 119 -16.34 -3.96 -5.42
CA SER A 119 -16.17 -2.57 -5.81
C SER A 119 -15.56 -1.71 -4.71
N GLN A 120 -15.74 -2.07 -3.43
CA GLN A 120 -15.21 -1.34 -2.28
C GLN A 120 -13.86 -1.86 -1.76
N GLU A 121 -13.35 -2.98 -2.30
CA GLU A 121 -12.12 -3.65 -1.83
C GLU A 121 -10.90 -2.71 -1.89
N CYS A 122 -10.77 -1.91 -2.95
CA CYS A 122 -9.67 -0.95 -3.08
C CYS A 122 -9.60 0.09 -1.96
N VAL A 123 -10.74 0.60 -1.48
CA VAL A 123 -10.77 1.56 -0.35
C VAL A 123 -10.37 0.85 0.94
N ARG A 124 -10.87 -0.38 1.16
CA ARG A 124 -10.56 -1.17 2.37
C ARG A 124 -9.09 -1.58 2.41
N ASP A 125 -8.54 -2.02 1.28
CA ASP A 125 -7.13 -2.40 1.14
C ASP A 125 -6.22 -1.20 1.34
N PHE A 126 -6.55 -0.07 0.72
CA PHE A 126 -5.81 1.17 0.95
C PHE A 126 -5.83 1.54 2.43
N ASN A 127 -7.01 1.54 3.06
CA ASN A 127 -7.15 1.84 4.48
C ASN A 127 -6.34 0.89 5.36
N TYR A 128 -6.34 -0.41 5.05
CA TYR A 128 -5.58 -1.42 5.80
C TYR A 128 -4.07 -1.20 5.71
N ASN A 129 -3.58 -0.83 4.52
CA ASN A 129 -2.16 -0.62 4.25
C ASN A 129 -1.67 0.79 4.65
N LEU A 130 -2.59 1.75 4.85
CA LEU A 130 -2.25 3.11 5.23
C LEU A 130 -1.55 3.15 6.60
N GLN A 131 -0.23 3.33 6.56
CA GLN A 131 0.58 3.49 7.76
C GLN A 131 0.42 4.91 8.32
N THR A 132 -0.03 4.98 9.56
CA THR A 132 -0.11 6.22 10.33
C THR A 132 0.83 6.15 11.52
N THR A 133 1.54 7.24 11.78
CA THR A 133 2.28 7.39 13.04
C THR A 133 1.35 8.07 14.02
N LYS A 134 1.05 7.42 15.15
CA LYS A 134 0.22 8.04 16.18
C LYS A 134 0.87 9.35 16.64
N ASN A 135 0.14 10.45 16.50
CA ASN A 135 0.59 11.76 16.94
C ASN A 135 -0.56 12.42 17.70
N ASP A 136 -0.39 12.59 19.01
CA ASP A 136 -1.40 13.17 19.89
C ASP A 136 -1.64 14.68 19.62
N LEU A 137 -0.82 15.31 18.77
CA LEU A 137 -1.01 16.69 18.31
C LEU A 137 -2.02 16.80 17.15
N CYS A 138 -2.38 15.69 16.50
CA CYS A 138 -3.37 15.71 15.43
C CYS A 138 -4.78 15.59 16.03
N PRO A 139 -5.73 16.45 15.64
CA PRO A 139 -7.10 16.35 16.10
C PRO A 139 -7.74 14.99 15.75
N ALA A 140 -8.63 14.51 16.61
CA ALA A 140 -9.44 13.33 16.32
C ALA A 140 -10.42 13.61 15.17
N CYS A 141 -10.81 12.57 14.42
CA CYS A 141 -11.67 12.71 13.24
C CYS A 141 -12.98 13.43 13.56
N GLU A 142 -13.57 13.10 14.71
CA GLU A 142 -14.87 13.57 15.17
C GLU A 142 -14.86 15.04 15.64
N THR A 143 -13.69 15.68 15.64
CA THR A 143 -13.57 17.12 15.97
C THR A 143 -13.78 18.03 14.78
N TYR A 144 -13.71 17.48 13.56
CA TYR A 144 -13.90 18.25 12.34
C TYR A 144 -15.39 18.50 12.08
N THR A 145 -15.68 19.47 11.21
CA THR A 145 -17.07 19.79 10.87
C THR A 145 -17.64 18.73 9.94
N LEU A 146 -18.88 18.31 10.22
CA LEU A 146 -19.65 17.45 9.33
C LEU A 146 -20.01 18.17 8.04
N GLN A 147 -19.85 17.50 6.89
CA GLN A 147 -20.21 18.01 5.57
C GLN A 147 -21.00 16.96 4.79
N ASN A 148 -21.73 17.41 3.78
CA ASN A 148 -22.43 16.50 2.87
C ASN A 148 -21.42 15.69 2.02
N ILE A 149 -21.92 14.62 1.41
CA ILE A 149 -21.09 13.70 0.61
C ILE A 149 -20.35 14.37 -0.55
N THR A 150 -20.92 15.39 -1.17
CA THR A 150 -20.28 16.08 -2.29
C THR A 150 -19.06 16.85 -1.81
N THR A 151 -19.22 17.67 -0.78
CA THR A 151 -18.12 18.42 -0.16
C THR A 151 -17.07 17.49 0.44
N PHE A 152 -17.48 16.37 1.05
CA PHE A 152 -16.56 15.34 1.53
C PHE A 152 -15.68 14.78 0.40
N MET A 153 -16.29 14.36 -0.71
CA MET A 153 -15.55 13.77 -1.84
C MET A 153 -14.62 14.78 -2.50
N ASP A 154 -15.04 16.04 -2.67
CA ASP A 154 -14.21 17.09 -3.24
C ASP A 154 -12.96 17.34 -2.38
N ARG A 155 -13.12 17.49 -1.06
CA ARG A 155 -12.00 17.70 -0.13
C ARG A 155 -11.07 16.49 -0.04
N LEU A 156 -11.60 15.27 -0.13
CA LEU A 156 -10.79 14.05 -0.22
C LEU A 156 -9.93 14.05 -1.48
N MET A 157 -10.48 14.41 -2.64
CA MET A 157 -9.73 14.50 -3.88
C MET A 157 -8.62 15.55 -3.80
N ASP A 158 -8.91 16.72 -3.21
CA ASP A 158 -7.91 17.78 -2.99
C ASP A 158 -6.77 17.29 -2.09
N LEU A 159 -7.08 16.57 -1.00
CA LEU A 159 -6.07 15.99 -0.12
C LEU A 159 -5.18 14.97 -0.84
N LEU A 160 -5.76 14.12 -1.69
CA LEU A 160 -5.00 13.15 -2.48
C LEU A 160 -4.09 13.82 -3.51
N GLU A 161 -4.53 14.91 -4.13
CA GLU A 161 -3.71 15.71 -5.04
C GLU A 161 -2.56 16.41 -4.30
N ASN A 162 -2.83 16.92 -3.10
CA ASN A 162 -1.82 17.52 -2.25
C ASN A 162 -0.74 16.50 -1.82
N LEU A 163 -1.14 15.24 -1.56
CA LEU A 163 -0.20 14.17 -1.24
C LEU A 163 0.64 13.71 -2.43
N ASN A 164 0.10 13.76 -3.64
CA ASN A 164 0.82 13.41 -4.87
C ASN A 164 1.81 14.49 -5.36
N SER A 165 1.67 15.72 -4.88
CA SER A 165 2.52 16.86 -5.26
C SER A 165 3.72 17.09 -4.33
N THR A 166 3.86 16.28 -3.28
CA THR A 166 4.94 16.34 -2.28
C THR A 166 5.96 15.22 -2.49
#